data_AF-A0A178DW65-F1
#
_entry.id   AF-A0A178DW65-F1
#
_cell.length_a   1.000
_cell.length_b   1.000
_cell.length_c   1.000
_cell.angle_alpha   90.00
_cell.angle_beta   90.00
_cell.angle_gamma   90.00
#
_symmetry.space_group_name_H-M   'P 1'
#
loop_
_entity.id
_entity.type
_entity.pdbx_description
1 polymer ?
#
loop_
_entity_poly.entity_id
_entity_poly.type
_entity_poly.pdbx_seq_one_letter_code
_entity_poly.pdbx_strand_id
1 'polypeptide(L)'
;MAEEQAAHHLLNVLEERGLDVDLDKILLGFEDENTKTDAAAWVEEYLQEDTLLTKEELELYQTLKRKGLLHQYESEGEPVRPILDHELSSAIESLQSSTAAIEEQCRVLEAQKDALVKLKALDKPNLEFEHLRNERRRKEGQEKARLDVAVDDVSAALAEQLNEAQRDVDLEKSTLKSYLAERLSSDDQILSRLPGIVSQIIAEDQISEDEKSIEQWCKALVSFRTAEIKARVDAIFLDSLNPYGAQPEVSGADLNDQKAALQAEMEELHSEIASVAEMAVEHEIKKPLTEMRDRKNRDKTQARGAWLNYVLSTLQYMSKRLETINTNAANGDELHRALVHVSEAASKRMPTTSGVDLTPTKRRASGPLSAFTPMIKLKPTKGLDLPVALQDALRHTGVSFNQDSIEALQDSLMHVQLERSRTLQEHCASSLTSTHDKLAERSSKADADVRIILKALYKHTPFQEVNLTNQKLDELLKSMERDIEAKDRELLEAEGSQLSLGDPKVRAFIAKYGK
;
A
#
# COMPACT_ATOMS: atom_id res chain seq x y z
N MET A 1 -63.85 -9.90 -19.39
CA MET A 1 -63.80 -11.01 -20.38
C MET A 1 -63.90 -12.36 -19.69
N ALA A 2 -63.00 -12.74 -18.78
CA ALA A 2 -63.12 -13.99 -18.01
C ALA A 2 -64.31 -13.97 -17.02
N GLU A 3 -64.55 -12.82 -16.38
CA GLU A 3 -65.61 -12.65 -15.38
C GLU A 3 -67.03 -12.78 -15.95
N GLU A 4 -67.26 -12.26 -17.16
CA GLU A 4 -68.55 -12.39 -17.85
C GLU A 4 -68.79 -13.84 -18.31
N GLN A 5 -67.72 -14.55 -18.69
CA GLN A 5 -67.79 -15.97 -19.04
C GLN A 5 -68.12 -16.84 -17.83
N ALA A 6 -67.60 -16.54 -16.64
CA ALA A 6 -67.94 -17.23 -15.40
C ALA A 6 -69.41 -17.04 -15.01
N ALA A 7 -69.95 -15.82 -15.13
CA ALA A 7 -71.38 -15.57 -14.89
C ALA A 7 -72.27 -16.31 -15.90
N HIS A 8 -71.89 -16.34 -17.18
CA HIS A 8 -72.62 -17.10 -18.21
C HIS A 8 -72.53 -18.62 -18.02
N HIS A 9 -71.39 -19.15 -17.57
CA HIS A 9 -71.21 -20.56 -17.27
C HIS A 9 -72.09 -21.01 -16.10
N LEU A 10 -72.14 -20.22 -15.03
CA LEU A 10 -73.01 -20.47 -13.89
C LEU A 10 -74.49 -20.46 -14.30
N LEU A 11 -74.90 -19.48 -15.12
CA LEU A 11 -76.28 -19.39 -15.60
C LEU A 11 -76.67 -20.57 -16.49
N ASN A 12 -75.79 -20.99 -17.42
CA ASN A 12 -76.02 -22.17 -18.25
C ASN A 12 -76.19 -23.44 -17.40
N VAL A 13 -75.34 -23.65 -16.40
CA VAL A 13 -75.41 -24.83 -15.52
C VAL A 13 -76.70 -24.85 -14.68
N LEU A 14 -77.18 -23.68 -14.24
CA LEU A 14 -78.44 -23.57 -13.49
C LEU A 14 -79.67 -23.79 -14.37
N GLU A 15 -79.66 -23.25 -15.60
CA GLU A 15 -80.73 -23.42 -16.58
C GLU A 15 -80.83 -24.88 -17.05
N GLU A 16 -79.70 -25.53 -17.35
CA GLU A 16 -79.65 -26.94 -17.78
C GLU A 16 -80.21 -27.91 -16.73
N ARG A 17 -80.17 -27.53 -15.44
CA ARG A 17 -80.62 -28.35 -14.31
C ARG A 17 -82.03 -28.02 -13.81
N GLY A 18 -82.69 -27.01 -14.40
CA GLY A 18 -84.07 -26.64 -14.09
C GLY A 18 -84.28 -26.17 -12.65
N LEU A 19 -83.28 -25.51 -12.07
CA LEU A 19 -83.38 -24.93 -10.73
C LEU A 19 -84.01 -23.53 -10.82
N ASP A 20 -85.16 -23.34 -10.18
CA ASP A 20 -85.91 -22.08 -10.22
C ASP A 20 -85.27 -21.06 -9.27
N VAL A 21 -84.37 -20.24 -9.80
CA VAL A 21 -83.64 -19.20 -9.06
C VAL A 21 -83.78 -17.86 -9.79
N ASP A 22 -83.98 -16.78 -9.02
CA ASP A 22 -84.10 -15.41 -9.55
C ASP A 22 -82.80 -14.98 -10.26
N LEU A 23 -82.80 -15.03 -11.59
CA LEU A 23 -81.68 -14.66 -12.46
C LEU A 23 -81.14 -13.25 -12.18
N ASP A 24 -82.05 -12.30 -11.91
CA ASP A 24 -81.71 -10.90 -11.66
C ASP A 24 -80.87 -10.72 -10.38
N LYS A 25 -81.03 -11.59 -9.37
CA LYS A 25 -80.25 -11.54 -8.13
C LYS A 25 -78.82 -12.08 -8.30
N ILE A 26 -78.63 -13.04 -9.19
CA ILE A 26 -77.32 -13.61 -9.49
C ILE A 26 -76.50 -12.59 -10.29
N LEU A 27 -77.11 -11.96 -11.29
CA LEU A 27 -76.47 -10.89 -12.06
C LEU A 27 -76.11 -9.68 -11.18
N LEU A 28 -76.99 -9.28 -10.25
CA LEU A 28 -76.69 -8.25 -9.25
C LEU A 28 -75.48 -8.59 -8.35
N GLY A 29 -75.26 -9.87 -8.03
CA GLY A 29 -74.10 -10.32 -7.25
C GLY A 29 -72.77 -10.30 -8.00
N PHE A 30 -72.82 -10.39 -9.34
CA PHE A 30 -71.67 -10.26 -10.24
C PHE A 30 -71.43 -8.81 -10.72
N GLU A 31 -72.35 -7.88 -10.44
CA GLU A 31 -72.18 -6.43 -10.69
C GLU A 31 -71.45 -5.71 -9.54
N ASP A 32 -71.42 -6.27 -8.33
CA ASP A 32 -70.73 -5.68 -7.17
C ASP A 32 -69.22 -5.97 -7.21
N GLU A 33 -68.39 -4.92 -7.24
CA GLU A 33 -66.94 -5.01 -7.55
C GLU A 33 -66.14 -5.86 -6.53
N ASN A 34 -66.62 -5.97 -5.29
CA ASN A 34 -65.92 -6.73 -4.24
C ASN A 34 -66.21 -8.25 -4.28
N THR A 35 -67.39 -8.67 -4.75
CA THR A 35 -67.78 -10.08 -4.82
C THR A 35 -67.55 -10.70 -6.19
N LYS A 36 -67.33 -9.88 -7.21
CA LYS A 36 -67.17 -10.33 -8.61
C LYS A 36 -65.94 -11.21 -8.83
N THR A 37 -64.80 -10.87 -8.24
CA THR A 37 -63.56 -11.64 -8.38
C THR A 37 -63.62 -12.97 -7.63
N ASP A 38 -64.17 -12.94 -6.42
CA ASP A 38 -64.30 -14.14 -5.57
C ASP A 38 -65.36 -15.10 -6.14
N ALA A 39 -66.46 -14.58 -6.69
CA ALA A 39 -67.48 -15.38 -7.34
C ALA A 39 -66.98 -15.99 -8.66
N ALA A 40 -66.17 -15.27 -9.45
CA ALA A 40 -65.56 -15.83 -10.66
C ALA A 40 -64.55 -16.94 -10.33
N ALA A 41 -63.71 -16.73 -9.32
CA ALA A 41 -62.77 -17.75 -8.84
C ALA A 41 -63.51 -18.99 -8.29
N TRP A 42 -64.61 -18.79 -7.55
CA TRP A 42 -65.43 -19.89 -7.05
C TRP A 42 -66.11 -20.68 -8.18
N VAL A 43 -66.61 -20.02 -9.24
CA VAL A 43 -67.20 -20.71 -10.39
C VAL A 43 -66.14 -21.53 -11.15
N GLU A 44 -64.94 -21.00 -11.35
CA GLU A 44 -63.86 -21.75 -12.01
C GLU A 44 -63.32 -22.90 -11.14
N GLU A 45 -63.32 -22.76 -9.82
CA GLU A 45 -62.83 -23.78 -8.89
C GLU A 45 -63.84 -24.92 -8.67
N TYR A 46 -65.14 -24.63 -8.57
CA TYR A 46 -66.15 -25.62 -8.15
C TYR A 46 -67.10 -26.10 -9.26
N LEU A 47 -67.24 -25.39 -10.39
CA LEU A 47 -68.12 -25.79 -11.51
C LEU A 47 -67.30 -26.31 -12.71
N GLN A 48 -66.67 -27.47 -12.54
CA GLN A 48 -65.92 -28.19 -13.58
C GLN A 48 -66.66 -29.46 -14.03
N GLU A 49 -66.33 -30.00 -15.20
CA GLU A 49 -66.96 -31.21 -15.76
C GLU A 49 -66.86 -32.42 -14.81
N ASP A 50 -65.80 -32.48 -13.98
CA ASP A 50 -65.56 -33.56 -13.02
C ASP A 50 -66.40 -33.45 -11.73
N THR A 51 -66.93 -32.27 -11.39
CA THR A 51 -67.71 -32.02 -10.16
C THR A 51 -69.22 -31.91 -10.42
N LEU A 52 -69.65 -31.87 -11.68
CA LEU A 52 -71.03 -31.65 -12.10
C LEU A 52 -71.62 -32.93 -12.72
N LEU A 53 -72.60 -33.56 -12.06
CA LEU A 53 -73.34 -34.70 -12.64
C LEU A 53 -73.98 -34.30 -13.97
N THR A 54 -73.75 -35.05 -15.04
CA THR A 54 -74.35 -34.76 -16.35
C THR A 54 -75.87 -34.95 -16.33
N LYS A 55 -76.58 -34.35 -17.29
CA LYS A 55 -78.06 -34.40 -17.37
C LYS A 55 -78.60 -35.84 -17.43
N GLU A 56 -77.90 -36.70 -18.16
CA GLU A 56 -78.24 -38.12 -18.28
C GLU A 56 -78.07 -38.85 -16.94
N GLU A 57 -77.00 -38.55 -16.19
CA GLU A 57 -76.75 -39.14 -14.86
C GLU A 57 -77.75 -38.64 -13.82
N LEU A 58 -78.16 -37.37 -13.89
CA LEU A 58 -79.17 -36.80 -13.00
C LEU A 58 -80.56 -37.39 -13.27
N GLU A 59 -80.95 -37.54 -14.53
CA GLU A 59 -82.19 -38.21 -14.93
C GLU A 59 -82.17 -39.70 -14.54
N LEU A 60 -81.03 -40.37 -14.68
CA LEU A 60 -80.83 -41.75 -14.25
C LEU A 60 -80.96 -41.87 -12.72
N TYR A 61 -80.35 -40.97 -11.96
CA TYR A 61 -80.44 -40.93 -10.50
C TYR A 61 -81.89 -40.68 -10.03
N GLN A 62 -82.60 -39.74 -10.66
CA GLN A 62 -83.99 -39.45 -10.33
C GLN A 62 -84.95 -40.58 -10.72
N THR A 63 -84.72 -41.25 -11.86
CA THR A 63 -85.53 -42.41 -12.27
C THR A 63 -85.26 -43.63 -11.40
N LEU A 64 -84.02 -43.85 -10.95
CA LEU A 64 -83.65 -44.89 -9.97
C LEU A 64 -84.26 -44.61 -8.59
N LYS A 65 -84.26 -43.34 -8.14
CA LYS A 65 -84.91 -42.90 -6.89
C LYS A 65 -86.43 -43.08 -6.95
N ARG A 66 -87.06 -42.74 -8.07
CA ARG A 66 -88.53 -42.85 -8.26
C ARG A 66 -89.00 -44.31 -8.37
N LYS A 67 -88.13 -45.20 -8.87
CA LYS A 67 -88.38 -46.65 -8.95
C LYS A 67 -87.99 -47.43 -7.68
N GLY A 68 -87.48 -46.76 -6.64
CA GLY A 68 -87.11 -47.39 -5.37
C GLY A 68 -85.93 -48.36 -5.46
N LEU A 69 -85.10 -48.27 -6.51
CA LEU A 69 -84.00 -49.18 -6.80
C LEU A 69 -82.65 -48.70 -6.22
N LEU A 70 -82.62 -47.53 -5.57
CA LEU A 70 -81.39 -46.96 -5.02
C LEU A 70 -80.72 -47.88 -3.97
N HIS A 71 -81.53 -48.52 -3.11
CA HIS A 71 -81.04 -49.46 -2.09
C HIS A 71 -80.46 -50.76 -2.65
N GLN A 72 -80.69 -51.10 -3.92
CA GLN A 72 -80.08 -52.30 -4.54
C GLN A 72 -78.65 -52.07 -5.01
N TYR A 73 -78.21 -50.81 -5.13
CA TYR A 73 -76.84 -50.44 -5.49
C TYR A 73 -76.02 -49.92 -4.30
N GLU A 74 -76.67 -49.63 -3.16
CA GLU A 74 -76.00 -49.36 -1.87
C GLU A 74 -75.63 -50.64 -1.09
N SER A 75 -76.14 -51.81 -1.51
CA SER A 75 -75.80 -53.11 -0.91
C SER A 75 -74.67 -53.76 -1.69
N GLU A 76 -73.54 -54.04 -1.03
CA GLU A 76 -72.44 -54.83 -1.56
C GLU A 76 -72.92 -56.21 -2.03
N GLY A 77 -73.07 -56.40 -3.33
CA GLY A 77 -73.33 -57.71 -3.92
C GLY A 77 -74.12 -57.64 -5.22
N GLU A 78 -73.40 -57.65 -6.35
CA GLU A 78 -74.00 -57.77 -7.68
C GLU A 78 -74.81 -59.07 -7.81
N PRO A 79 -76.07 -59.04 -8.27
CA PRO A 79 -76.80 -60.24 -8.59
C PRO A 79 -76.27 -60.84 -9.90
N VAL A 80 -75.58 -61.98 -9.79
CA VAL A 80 -75.00 -62.72 -10.93
C VAL A 80 -76.11 -63.24 -11.85
N ARG A 81 -76.21 -62.62 -13.03
CA ARG A 81 -76.96 -63.11 -14.18
C ARG A 81 -76.24 -64.33 -14.79
N PRO A 82 -76.95 -65.36 -15.31
CA PRO A 82 -76.32 -66.44 -16.06
C PRO A 82 -75.67 -65.91 -17.34
N ILE A 83 -74.37 -66.18 -17.47
CA ILE A 83 -73.47 -65.66 -18.52
C ILE A 83 -73.92 -66.19 -19.89
N LEU A 84 -74.18 -65.31 -20.84
CA LEU A 84 -74.49 -65.69 -22.23
C LEU A 84 -73.20 -66.02 -23.01
N ASP A 85 -73.31 -66.90 -24.01
CA ASP A 85 -72.16 -67.35 -24.83
C ASP A 85 -71.44 -66.19 -25.59
N HIS A 86 -72.17 -65.13 -25.94
CA HIS A 86 -71.57 -63.92 -26.51
C HIS A 86 -70.79 -63.09 -25.48
N GLU A 87 -71.20 -63.14 -24.21
CA GLU A 87 -70.49 -62.51 -23.09
C GLU A 87 -69.21 -63.31 -22.76
N LEU A 88 -69.26 -64.65 -22.86
CA LEU A 88 -68.07 -65.50 -22.75
C LEU A 88 -67.06 -65.24 -23.88
N SER A 89 -67.52 -65.17 -25.13
CA SER A 89 -66.62 -64.87 -26.26
C SER A 89 -66.04 -63.46 -26.18
N SER A 90 -66.85 -62.45 -25.83
CA SER A 90 -66.36 -61.09 -25.59
C SER A 90 -65.38 -61.02 -24.41
N ALA A 91 -65.63 -61.77 -23.33
CA ALA A 91 -64.70 -61.86 -22.20
C ALA A 91 -63.39 -62.56 -22.58
N ILE A 92 -63.43 -63.59 -23.43
CA ILE A 92 -62.24 -64.26 -23.95
C ILE A 92 -61.44 -63.32 -24.84
N GLU A 93 -62.08 -62.61 -25.76
CA GLU A 93 -61.41 -61.62 -26.63
C GLU A 93 -60.82 -60.47 -25.81
N SER A 94 -61.54 -59.98 -24.79
CA SER A 94 -61.05 -58.96 -23.86
C SER A 94 -59.86 -59.48 -23.04
N LEU A 95 -59.92 -60.72 -22.56
CA LEU A 95 -58.80 -61.35 -21.84
C LEU A 95 -57.59 -61.55 -22.75
N GLN A 96 -57.78 -61.96 -24.00
CA GLN A 96 -56.71 -62.12 -24.98
C GLN A 96 -56.10 -60.77 -25.35
N SER A 97 -56.90 -59.73 -25.55
CA SER A 97 -56.44 -58.36 -25.77
C SER A 97 -55.65 -57.83 -24.57
N SER A 98 -56.16 -58.06 -23.36
CA SER A 98 -55.47 -57.71 -22.11
C SER A 98 -54.15 -58.47 -21.95
N THR A 99 -54.14 -59.77 -22.26
CA THR A 99 -52.92 -60.60 -22.22
C THR A 99 -51.89 -60.11 -23.23
N ALA A 100 -52.30 -59.78 -24.45
CA ALA A 100 -51.41 -59.21 -25.47
C ALA A 100 -50.86 -57.84 -25.04
N ALA A 101 -51.69 -57.01 -24.39
CA ALA A 101 -51.24 -55.73 -23.84
C ALA A 101 -50.24 -55.91 -22.69
N ILE A 102 -50.45 -56.90 -21.82
CA ILE A 102 -49.53 -57.25 -20.74
C ILE A 102 -48.21 -57.78 -21.31
N GLU A 103 -48.23 -58.63 -22.33
CA GLU A 103 -47.02 -59.13 -23.00
C GLU A 103 -46.20 -58.00 -23.63
N GLU A 104 -46.86 -57.02 -24.26
CA GLU A 104 -46.18 -55.84 -24.81
C GLU A 104 -45.57 -54.97 -23.71
N GLN A 105 -46.29 -54.76 -22.60
CA GLN A 105 -45.75 -54.07 -21.43
C GLN A 105 -44.56 -54.80 -20.82
N CYS A 106 -44.62 -56.14 -20.70
CA CYS A 106 -43.49 -56.96 -20.25
C CYS A 106 -42.28 -56.78 -21.15
N ARG A 107 -42.47 -56.77 -22.49
CA ARG A 107 -41.39 -56.51 -23.44
C ARG A 107 -40.77 -55.14 -23.28
N VAL A 108 -41.58 -54.10 -23.10
CA VAL A 108 -41.09 -52.74 -22.86
C VAL A 108 -40.30 -52.67 -21.56
N LEU A 109 -40.78 -53.31 -20.48
CA LEU A 109 -40.07 -53.36 -19.20
C LEU A 109 -38.76 -54.13 -19.28
N GLU A 110 -38.69 -55.21 -20.04
CA GLU A 110 -37.44 -55.93 -20.32
C GLU A 110 -36.45 -55.07 -21.09
N ALA A 111 -36.91 -54.35 -22.12
CA ALA A 111 -36.08 -53.40 -22.86
C ALA A 111 -35.57 -52.25 -21.97
N GLN A 112 -36.41 -51.73 -21.08
CA GLN A 112 -36.02 -50.71 -20.10
C GLN A 112 -35.03 -51.25 -19.08
N LYS A 113 -35.24 -52.48 -18.57
CA LYS A 113 -34.30 -53.16 -17.67
C LYS A 113 -32.94 -53.34 -18.35
N ASP A 114 -32.91 -53.80 -19.60
CA ASP A 114 -31.67 -53.97 -20.34
C ASP A 114 -30.95 -52.65 -20.61
N ALA A 115 -31.70 -51.57 -20.90
CA ALA A 115 -31.16 -50.22 -21.03
C ALA A 115 -30.56 -49.72 -19.69
N LEU A 116 -31.25 -49.95 -18.57
CA LEU A 116 -30.75 -49.60 -17.24
C LEU A 116 -29.51 -50.40 -16.83
N VAL A 117 -29.45 -51.69 -17.17
CA VAL A 117 -28.26 -52.52 -16.95
C VAL A 117 -27.08 -52.02 -17.77
N LYS A 118 -27.32 -51.62 -19.04
CA LYS A 118 -26.29 -51.00 -19.89
C LYS A 118 -25.83 -49.64 -19.35
N LEU A 119 -26.75 -48.78 -18.89
CA LEU A 119 -26.41 -47.51 -18.24
C LEU A 119 -25.61 -47.72 -16.96
N LYS A 120 -26.00 -48.67 -16.11
CA LYS A 120 -25.25 -49.03 -14.89
C LYS A 120 -23.87 -49.60 -15.18
N ALA A 121 -23.68 -50.25 -16.33
CA ALA A 121 -22.37 -50.70 -16.77
C ALA A 121 -21.47 -49.53 -17.24
N LEU A 122 -22.05 -48.48 -17.83
CA LEU A 122 -21.37 -47.23 -18.20
C LEU A 122 -21.08 -46.32 -17.01
N ASP A 123 -21.94 -46.35 -15.98
CA ASP A 123 -21.82 -45.58 -14.74
C ASP A 123 -20.85 -46.22 -13.71
N LYS A 124 -20.07 -47.22 -14.13
CA LYS A 124 -18.91 -47.65 -13.34
C LYS A 124 -17.94 -46.46 -13.29
N PRO A 125 -17.67 -45.87 -12.12
CA PRO A 125 -16.75 -44.75 -12.03
C PRO A 125 -15.44 -45.21 -12.64
N ASN A 126 -14.94 -44.46 -13.62
CA ASN A 126 -13.69 -44.79 -14.28
C ASN A 126 -12.58 -44.59 -13.23
N LEU A 127 -12.27 -45.65 -12.48
CA LEU A 127 -11.35 -45.62 -11.34
C LEU A 127 -10.00 -45.03 -11.76
N GLU A 128 -9.59 -45.28 -13.00
CA GLU A 128 -8.39 -44.69 -13.60
C GLU A 128 -8.45 -43.15 -13.64
N PHE A 129 -9.59 -42.55 -13.99
CA PHE A 129 -9.76 -41.10 -14.03
C PHE A 129 -9.71 -40.47 -12.64
N GLU A 130 -10.36 -41.09 -11.65
CA GLU A 130 -10.29 -40.63 -10.25
C GLU A 130 -8.89 -40.83 -9.65
N HIS A 131 -8.20 -41.92 -9.98
CA HIS A 131 -6.79 -42.12 -9.61
C HIS A 131 -5.89 -41.05 -10.21
N LEU A 132 -6.01 -40.75 -11.51
CA LEU A 132 -5.25 -39.69 -12.19
C LEU A 132 -5.51 -38.31 -11.59
N ARG A 133 -6.77 -38.01 -11.23
CA ARG A 133 -7.16 -36.76 -10.57
C ARG A 133 -6.56 -36.63 -9.17
N ASN A 134 -6.58 -37.71 -8.38
CA ASN A 134 -6.01 -37.73 -7.05
C ASN A 134 -4.47 -37.67 -7.08
N GLU A 135 -3.83 -38.34 -8.04
CA GLU A 135 -2.39 -38.20 -8.29
C GLU A 135 -2.00 -36.77 -8.63
N ARG A 136 -2.77 -36.10 -9.51
CA ARG A 136 -2.55 -34.69 -9.86
C ARG A 136 -2.66 -33.80 -8.62
N ARG A 137 -3.72 -33.93 -7.83
CA ARG A 137 -3.90 -33.17 -6.57
C ARG A 137 -2.76 -33.40 -5.59
N ARG A 138 -2.27 -34.64 -5.47
CA ARG A 138 -1.13 -34.96 -4.61
C ARG A 138 0.15 -34.27 -5.09
N LYS A 139 0.41 -34.27 -6.40
CA LYS A 139 1.56 -33.57 -7.00
C LYS A 139 1.46 -32.06 -6.80
N GLU A 140 0.31 -31.47 -7.08
CA GLU A 140 0.03 -30.04 -6.84
C GLU A 140 0.19 -29.67 -5.36
N GLY A 141 -0.28 -30.52 -4.45
CA GLY A 141 -0.12 -30.31 -3.00
C GLY A 141 1.35 -30.39 -2.54
N GLN A 142 2.14 -31.30 -3.12
CA GLN A 142 3.58 -31.39 -2.86
C GLN A 142 4.35 -30.21 -3.42
N GLU A 143 4.00 -29.76 -4.63
CA GLU A 143 4.59 -28.57 -5.24
C GLU A 143 4.25 -27.32 -4.45
N LYS A 144 2.98 -27.16 -4.04
CA LYS A 144 2.57 -26.07 -3.15
C LYS A 144 3.35 -26.06 -1.85
N ALA A 145 3.44 -27.20 -1.15
CA ALA A 145 4.21 -27.30 0.09
C ALA A 145 5.70 -26.98 -0.12
N ARG A 146 6.27 -27.38 -1.26
CA ARG A 146 7.66 -27.05 -1.62
C ARG A 146 7.82 -25.54 -1.89
N LEU A 147 6.85 -24.92 -2.58
CA LEU A 147 6.86 -23.48 -2.84
C LEU A 147 6.67 -22.68 -1.55
N ASP A 148 5.79 -23.11 -0.65
CA ASP A 148 5.58 -22.48 0.65
C ASP A 148 6.89 -22.48 1.46
N VAL A 149 7.58 -23.62 1.54
CA VAL A 149 8.91 -23.71 2.20
C VAL A 149 9.93 -22.80 1.51
N ALA A 150 9.97 -22.75 0.18
CA ALA A 150 10.90 -21.89 -0.54
C ALA A 150 10.60 -20.39 -0.33
N VAL A 151 9.33 -20.02 -0.21
CA VAL A 151 8.91 -18.65 0.12
C VAL A 151 9.33 -18.30 1.54
N ASP A 152 9.12 -19.20 2.50
CA ASP A 152 9.54 -19.01 3.89
C ASP A 152 11.06 -18.87 4.00
N ASP A 153 11.83 -19.70 3.31
CA ASP A 153 13.30 -19.63 3.27
C ASP A 153 13.80 -18.29 2.69
N VAL A 154 13.22 -17.84 1.57
CA VAL A 154 13.55 -16.54 0.97
C VAL A 154 13.16 -15.39 1.90
N SER A 155 12.01 -15.52 2.57
CA SER A 155 11.54 -14.51 3.51
C SER A 155 12.47 -14.39 4.72
N ALA A 156 12.92 -15.52 5.28
CA ALA A 156 13.87 -15.56 6.39
C ALA A 156 15.23 -14.98 5.98
N ALA A 157 15.74 -15.36 4.81
CA ALA A 157 16.98 -14.83 4.27
C ALA A 157 16.93 -13.32 4.03
N LEU A 158 15.80 -12.80 3.51
CA LEU A 158 15.60 -11.37 3.31
C LEU A 158 15.57 -10.62 4.64
N ALA A 159 14.87 -11.16 5.66
CA ALA A 159 14.83 -10.57 6.98
C ALA A 159 16.21 -10.56 7.65
N GLU A 160 17.01 -11.62 7.49
CA GLU A 160 18.39 -11.68 7.99
C GLU A 160 19.26 -10.63 7.31
N GLN A 161 19.23 -10.53 5.97
CA GLN A 161 20.00 -9.53 5.21
C GLN A 161 19.62 -8.10 5.58
N LEU A 162 18.33 -7.84 5.76
CA LEU A 162 17.83 -6.53 6.13
C LEU A 162 18.25 -6.14 7.56
N ASN A 163 18.22 -7.09 8.50
CA ASN A 163 18.71 -6.88 9.86
C ASN A 163 20.21 -6.66 9.88
N GLU A 164 20.99 -7.43 9.10
CA GLU A 164 22.44 -7.24 9.02
C GLU A 164 22.79 -5.87 8.44
N ALA A 165 22.15 -5.47 7.35
CA ALA A 165 22.34 -4.15 6.76
C ALA A 165 21.92 -3.01 7.70
N GLN A 166 20.86 -3.19 8.52
CA GLN A 166 20.51 -2.24 9.57
C GLN A 166 21.60 -2.14 10.64
N ARG A 167 22.17 -3.27 11.08
CA ARG A 167 23.27 -3.30 12.06
C ARG A 167 24.53 -2.63 11.52
N ASP A 168 24.85 -2.85 10.25
CA ASP A 168 25.99 -2.21 9.58
C ASP A 168 25.84 -0.69 9.55
N VAL A 169 24.66 -0.20 9.16
CA VAL A 169 24.35 1.24 9.17
C VAL A 169 24.44 1.84 10.58
N ASP A 170 23.93 1.13 11.60
CA ASP A 170 24.00 1.58 12.98
C ASP A 170 25.45 1.60 13.50
N LEU A 171 26.26 0.61 13.12
CA LEU A 171 27.68 0.55 13.42
C LEU A 171 28.43 1.70 12.75
N GLU A 172 28.24 1.94 11.45
CA GLU A 172 28.81 3.08 10.72
C GLU A 172 28.41 4.43 11.34
N LYS A 173 27.15 4.58 11.76
CA LYS A 173 26.69 5.79 12.45
C LYS A 173 27.39 6.00 13.79
N SER A 174 27.62 4.93 14.54
CA SER A 174 28.33 4.99 15.83
C SER A 174 29.83 5.31 15.65
N THR A 175 30.48 4.71 14.65
CA THR A 175 31.88 4.97 14.34
C THR A 175 32.06 6.39 13.81
N LEU A 176 31.15 6.88 12.94
CA LEU A 176 31.15 8.25 12.47
C LEU A 176 30.99 9.27 13.62
N LYS A 177 30.11 8.99 14.58
CA LYS A 177 29.93 9.84 15.78
C LYS A 177 31.20 9.92 16.63
N SER A 178 31.83 8.78 16.92
CA SER A 178 33.07 8.75 17.70
C SER A 178 34.22 9.43 16.97
N TYR A 179 34.36 9.19 15.66
CA TYR A 179 35.33 9.88 14.80
C TYR A 179 35.10 11.39 14.78
N LEU A 180 33.86 11.85 14.63
CA LEU A 180 33.51 13.27 14.65
C LEU A 180 33.87 13.91 16.01
N ALA A 181 33.56 13.25 17.12
CA ALA A 181 33.87 13.75 18.46
C ALA A 181 35.39 13.89 18.69
N GLU A 182 36.18 12.89 18.30
CA GLU A 182 37.64 12.94 18.40
C GLU A 182 38.22 14.07 17.53
N ARG A 183 37.70 14.22 16.30
CA ARG A 183 38.19 15.24 15.36
C ARG A 183 37.82 16.66 15.77
N LEU A 184 36.58 16.88 16.21
CA LEU A 184 36.16 18.18 16.74
C LEU A 184 36.96 18.55 18.00
N SER A 185 37.22 17.58 18.89
CA SER A 185 38.07 17.81 20.06
C SER A 185 39.50 18.19 19.68
N SER A 186 40.08 17.53 18.67
CA SER A 186 41.38 17.90 18.12
C SER A 186 41.38 19.30 17.51
N ASP A 187 40.29 19.70 16.85
CA ASP A 187 40.18 21.04 16.24
C ASP A 187 40.02 22.12 17.30
N ASP A 188 39.23 21.89 18.33
CA ASP A 188 39.12 22.78 19.49
C ASP A 188 40.48 22.97 20.18
N GLN A 189 41.31 21.92 20.23
CA GLN A 189 42.67 22.03 20.75
C GLN A 189 43.58 22.90 19.86
N ILE A 190 43.41 22.86 18.54
CA ILE A 190 44.16 23.74 17.62
C ILE A 190 43.65 25.18 17.74
N LEU A 191 42.33 25.37 17.75
CA LEU A 191 41.68 26.67 17.85
C LEU A 191 41.99 27.37 19.18
N SER A 192 42.06 26.64 20.29
CA SER A 192 42.45 27.21 21.59
C SER A 192 43.88 27.74 21.65
N ARG A 193 44.78 27.25 20.78
CA ARG A 193 46.17 27.76 20.65
C ARG A 193 46.28 28.96 19.71
N LEU A 194 45.27 29.18 18.88
CA LEU A 194 45.25 30.22 17.85
C LEU A 194 45.32 31.66 18.41
N PRO A 195 44.66 32.01 19.53
CA PRO A 195 44.84 33.32 20.17
C PRO A 195 46.30 33.64 20.51
N GLY A 196 47.09 32.64 20.93
CA GLY A 196 48.52 32.83 21.22
C GLY A 196 49.34 33.18 19.97
N ILE A 197 48.99 32.57 18.84
CA ILE A 197 49.61 32.85 17.53
C ILE A 197 49.17 34.24 17.03
N VAL A 198 47.89 34.56 17.17
CA VAL A 198 47.34 35.87 16.78
C VAL A 198 47.98 37.01 17.59
N SER A 199 48.22 36.83 18.88
CA SER A 199 48.96 37.80 19.70
C SER A 199 50.40 38.03 19.20
N GLN A 200 51.06 37.02 18.63
CA GLN A 200 52.39 37.17 18.01
C GLN A 200 52.33 37.90 16.66
N ILE A 201 51.22 37.77 15.93
CA ILE A 201 51.01 38.46 14.66
C ILE A 201 50.66 39.95 14.90
N ILE A 202 49.79 40.22 15.87
CA ILE A 202 49.24 41.56 16.17
C ILE A 202 50.22 42.43 16.95
N ALA A 203 51.22 41.85 17.64
CA ALA A 203 52.21 42.59 18.42
C ALA A 203 52.64 43.89 17.69
N GLU A 204 52.16 45.00 18.25
CA GLU A 204 52.08 46.32 17.62
C GLU A 204 53.47 46.79 17.17
N ASP A 205 53.52 47.44 16.00
CA ASP A 205 54.75 48.04 15.49
C ASP A 205 55.15 49.24 16.35
N GLN A 206 56.05 49.02 17.32
CA GLN A 206 56.88 50.09 17.93
C GLN A 206 57.78 50.81 16.91
N ILE A 207 57.69 50.45 15.62
CA ILE A 207 58.53 50.92 14.52
C ILE A 207 58.41 52.45 14.30
N SER A 208 57.25 53.06 14.61
CA SER A 208 57.06 54.50 14.41
C SER A 208 57.83 55.38 15.41
N GLU A 209 58.17 54.88 16.59
CA GLU A 209 58.93 55.65 17.60
C GLU A 209 60.43 55.54 17.36
N ASP A 210 60.91 54.37 16.92
CA ASP A 210 62.34 54.11 16.71
C ASP A 210 62.94 54.95 15.57
N GLU A 211 62.22 55.19 14.47
CA GLU A 211 62.76 55.93 13.31
C GLU A 211 63.01 57.41 13.62
N LYS A 212 62.03 58.07 14.23
CA LYS A 212 62.17 59.47 14.66
C LYS A 212 63.26 59.61 15.72
N SER A 213 63.37 58.60 16.60
CA SER A 213 64.41 58.55 17.61
C SER A 213 65.79 58.43 16.96
N ILE A 214 66.02 57.44 16.08
CA ILE A 214 67.31 57.24 15.39
C ILE A 214 67.74 58.50 14.66
N GLU A 215 66.82 59.18 13.97
CA GLU A 215 67.13 60.43 13.26
C GLU A 215 67.51 61.57 14.23
N GLN A 216 66.84 61.69 15.37
CA GLN A 216 67.19 62.64 16.42
C GLN A 216 68.56 62.35 17.05
N TRP A 217 68.85 61.08 17.37
CA TRP A 217 70.14 60.67 17.92
C TRP A 217 71.28 60.92 16.93
N CYS A 218 71.07 60.66 15.63
CA CYS A 218 72.06 60.95 14.60
C CYS A 218 72.32 62.45 14.48
N LYS A 219 71.26 63.29 14.48
CA LYS A 219 71.40 64.76 14.47
C LYS A 219 72.15 65.29 15.69
N ALA A 220 71.86 64.76 16.88
CA ALA A 220 72.57 65.11 18.11
C ALA A 220 74.04 64.65 18.07
N LEU A 221 74.33 63.48 17.49
CA LEU A 221 75.69 63.00 17.37
C LEU A 221 76.52 63.83 16.39
N VAL A 222 75.93 64.28 15.28
CA VAL A 222 76.57 65.21 14.33
C VAL A 222 76.92 66.53 15.03
N SER A 223 76.00 67.08 15.84
CA SER A 223 76.26 68.33 16.56
C SER A 223 77.37 68.16 17.61
N PHE A 224 77.37 67.05 18.36
CA PHE A 224 78.43 66.75 19.33
C PHE A 224 79.79 66.54 18.68
N ARG A 225 79.88 65.75 17.59
CA ARG A 225 81.14 65.55 16.85
C ARG A 225 81.64 66.85 16.22
N THR A 226 80.75 67.66 15.67
CA THR A 226 81.10 68.98 15.10
C THR A 226 81.69 69.88 16.18
N ALA A 227 81.05 69.94 17.36
CA ALA A 227 81.54 70.74 18.48
C ALA A 227 82.89 70.22 19.02
N GLU A 228 83.06 68.90 19.12
CA GLU A 228 84.32 68.28 19.55
C GLU A 228 85.46 68.60 18.58
N ILE A 229 85.24 68.42 17.27
CA ILE A 229 86.27 68.67 16.25
C ILE A 229 86.62 70.16 16.21
N LYS A 230 85.63 71.07 16.26
CA LYS A 230 85.88 72.52 16.36
C LYS A 230 86.70 72.87 17.59
N ALA A 231 86.33 72.37 18.77
CA ALA A 231 87.08 72.61 20.00
C ALA A 231 88.52 72.06 19.95
N ARG A 232 88.75 70.92 19.28
CA ARG A 232 90.10 70.38 19.05
C ARG A 232 90.91 71.24 18.07
N VAL A 233 90.30 71.72 16.99
CA VAL A 233 90.94 72.62 16.02
C VAL A 233 91.31 73.94 16.70
N ASP A 234 90.39 74.54 17.46
CA ASP A 234 90.63 75.75 18.24
C ASP A 234 91.76 75.55 19.26
N ALA A 235 91.79 74.41 19.96
CA ALA A 235 92.85 74.10 20.92
C ALA A 235 94.23 73.98 20.24
N ILE A 236 94.32 73.28 19.10
CA ILE A 236 95.57 73.14 18.33
C ILE A 236 96.00 74.49 17.77
N PHE A 237 95.06 75.29 17.26
CA PHE A 237 95.33 76.63 16.76
C PHE A 237 95.91 77.53 17.87
N LEU A 238 95.27 77.56 19.04
CA LEU A 238 95.75 78.32 20.20
C LEU A 238 97.10 77.81 20.74
N ASP A 239 97.34 76.50 20.73
CA ASP A 239 98.62 75.91 21.14
C ASP A 239 99.74 76.24 20.14
N SER A 240 99.43 76.27 18.84
CA SER A 240 100.38 76.67 17.78
C SER A 240 100.72 78.17 17.79
N LEU A 241 99.82 79.00 18.32
CA LEU A 241 100.05 80.42 18.55
C LEU A 241 100.93 80.69 19.78
N ASN A 242 101.23 79.67 20.60
CA ASN A 242 102.05 79.81 21.78
C ASN A 242 103.54 79.68 21.38
N PRO A 243 104.31 80.79 21.35
CA PRO A 243 105.65 80.76 20.79
C PRO A 243 106.63 80.15 21.79
N TYR A 244 107.07 78.92 21.54
CA TYR A 244 108.39 78.49 22.01
C TYR A 244 109.47 79.16 21.15
N GLY A 245 109.68 80.45 21.42
CA GLY A 245 110.90 81.20 21.12
C GLY A 245 111.27 81.38 19.64
N ALA A 246 110.92 82.54 19.07
CA ALA A 246 111.73 83.39 18.17
C ALA A 246 110.82 84.18 17.23
N GLN A 247 110.72 85.49 17.44
CA GLN A 247 110.14 86.41 16.46
C GLN A 247 111.14 86.62 15.31
N PRO A 248 110.72 86.52 14.03
CA PRO A 248 111.33 87.32 12.98
C PRO A 248 110.61 88.67 12.88
N GLU A 249 111.37 89.75 12.76
CA GLU A 249 110.86 91.08 12.41
C GLU A 249 110.23 91.03 11.01
N VAL A 250 108.91 90.94 10.95
CA VAL A 250 108.11 91.12 9.73
C VAL A 250 107.21 92.33 9.93
N SER A 251 107.07 93.16 8.89
CA SER A 251 106.28 94.38 8.88
C SER A 251 104.83 94.11 9.35
N GLY A 252 104.32 94.94 10.26
CA GLY A 252 103.02 94.72 10.92
C GLY A 252 101.79 94.74 9.99
N ALA A 253 101.95 95.16 8.74
CA ALA A 253 100.88 95.06 7.73
C ALA A 253 100.74 93.63 7.20
N ASP A 254 101.85 92.97 6.83
CA ASP A 254 101.85 91.62 6.25
C ASP A 254 101.39 90.56 7.27
N LEU A 255 101.71 90.74 8.56
CA LEU A 255 101.25 89.86 9.65
C LEU A 255 99.75 89.95 9.91
N ASN A 256 99.16 91.14 9.75
CA ASN A 256 97.72 91.33 9.91
C ASN A 256 96.93 90.72 8.74
N ASP A 257 97.46 90.84 7.51
CA ASP A 257 96.86 90.22 6.32
C ASP A 257 96.95 88.69 6.39
N GLN A 258 98.08 88.14 6.85
CA GLN A 258 98.20 86.69 7.11
C GLN A 258 97.26 86.21 8.20
N LYS A 259 97.11 86.97 9.30
CA LYS A 259 96.16 86.63 10.37
C LYS A 259 94.71 86.65 9.89
N ALA A 260 94.34 87.62 9.05
CA ALA A 260 93.01 87.70 8.46
C ALA A 260 92.74 86.56 7.47
N ALA A 261 93.73 86.21 6.64
CA ALA A 261 93.65 85.06 5.73
C ALA A 261 93.49 83.74 6.50
N LEU A 262 94.30 83.52 7.55
CA LEU A 262 94.23 82.31 8.37
C LEU A 262 92.92 82.20 9.16
N GLN A 263 92.36 83.33 9.60
CA GLN A 263 91.04 83.36 10.22
C GLN A 263 89.93 83.00 9.23
N ALA A 264 90.02 83.48 7.97
CA ALA A 264 89.08 83.12 6.92
C ALA A 264 89.17 81.62 6.56
N GLU A 265 90.38 81.06 6.46
CA GLU A 265 90.60 79.62 6.26
C GLU A 265 90.06 78.79 7.45
N MET A 266 90.17 79.30 8.68
CA MET A 266 89.63 78.63 9.87
C MET A 266 88.10 78.66 9.90
N GLU A 267 87.48 79.76 9.47
CA GLU A 267 86.02 79.87 9.30
C GLU A 267 85.51 78.95 8.18
N GLU A 268 86.25 78.83 7.07
CA GLU A 268 85.98 77.89 5.99
C GLU A 268 86.07 76.44 6.49
N LEU A 269 87.15 76.07 7.19
CA LEU A 269 87.31 74.75 7.81
C LEU A 269 86.19 74.44 8.81
N HIS A 270 85.78 75.42 9.63
CA HIS A 270 84.66 75.28 10.57
C HIS A 270 83.31 75.07 9.89
N SER A 271 83.14 75.54 8.65
CA SER A 271 81.95 75.28 7.85
C SER A 271 81.96 73.87 7.25
N GLU A 272 83.13 73.38 6.82
CA GLU A 272 83.29 72.05 6.24
C GLU A 272 83.18 70.92 7.29
N ILE A 273 83.68 71.13 8.51
CA ILE A 273 83.65 70.13 9.60
C ILE A 273 82.23 69.59 9.84
N ALA A 274 81.19 70.43 9.73
CA ALA A 274 79.81 70.00 9.90
C ALA A 274 79.38 68.98 8.83
N SER A 275 79.73 69.24 7.57
CA SER A 275 79.41 68.35 6.44
C SER A 275 80.17 67.01 6.51
N VAL A 276 81.43 67.04 6.93
CA VAL A 276 82.25 65.84 7.10
C VAL A 276 81.77 65.01 8.30
N ALA A 277 81.41 65.66 9.41
CA ALA A 277 80.83 64.98 10.57
C ALA A 277 79.47 64.35 10.25
N GLU A 278 78.63 65.03 9.46
CA GLU A 278 77.37 64.47 8.95
C GLU A 278 77.61 63.22 8.09
N MET A 279 78.51 63.30 7.10
CA MET A 279 78.86 62.17 6.24
C MET A 279 79.41 60.98 7.05
N ALA A 280 80.25 61.24 8.06
CA ALA A 280 80.81 60.21 8.93
C ALA A 280 79.73 59.51 9.76
N VAL A 281 78.83 60.26 10.41
CA VAL A 281 77.72 59.69 11.19
C VAL A 281 76.72 58.96 10.29
N GLU A 282 76.47 59.47 9.09
CA GLU A 282 75.61 58.83 8.09
C GLU A 282 76.14 57.43 7.72
N HIS A 283 77.44 57.32 7.44
CA HIS A 283 78.07 56.07 7.02
C HIS A 283 78.34 55.09 8.18
N GLU A 284 78.88 55.58 9.30
CA GLU A 284 79.27 54.72 10.43
C GLU A 284 78.08 54.20 11.23
N ILE A 285 76.99 54.97 11.32
CA ILE A 285 75.94 54.73 12.31
C ILE A 285 74.57 54.66 11.66
N LYS A 286 74.15 55.68 10.91
CA LYS A 286 72.79 55.73 10.36
C LYS A 286 72.51 54.63 9.34
N LYS A 287 73.42 54.41 8.38
CA LYS A 287 73.28 53.33 7.38
C LYS A 287 73.22 51.94 8.02
N PRO A 288 74.16 51.52 8.90
CA PRO A 288 74.06 50.22 9.57
C PRO A 288 72.79 50.04 10.42
N LEU A 289 72.35 51.09 11.14
CA LEU A 289 71.12 51.04 11.93
C LEU A 289 69.86 50.86 11.07
N THR A 290 69.77 51.61 9.98
CA THR A 290 68.64 51.51 9.03
C THR A 290 68.62 50.16 8.32
N GLU A 291 69.77 49.67 7.85
CA GLU A 291 69.86 48.33 7.24
C GLU A 291 69.50 47.20 8.23
N MET A 292 69.99 47.25 9.48
CA MET A 292 69.60 46.27 10.49
C MET A 292 68.11 46.31 10.81
N ARG A 293 67.53 47.52 10.90
CA ARG A 293 66.09 47.71 11.10
C ARG A 293 65.31 47.10 9.95
N ASP A 294 65.69 47.38 8.71
CA ASP A 294 64.98 46.91 7.53
C ASP A 294 65.07 45.38 7.41
N ARG A 295 66.21 44.77 7.76
CA ARG A 295 66.33 43.31 7.89
C ARG A 295 65.37 42.75 8.95
N LYS A 296 65.37 43.33 10.15
CA LYS A 296 64.45 42.92 11.24
C LYS A 296 62.98 43.08 10.84
N ASN A 297 62.63 44.13 10.11
CA ASN A 297 61.28 44.36 9.60
C ASN A 297 60.91 43.34 8.52
N ARG A 298 61.84 42.99 7.64
CA ARG A 298 61.64 41.92 6.64
C ARG A 298 61.42 40.57 7.30
N ASP A 299 62.22 40.24 8.31
CA ASP A 299 62.08 38.97 9.05
C ASP A 299 60.76 38.91 9.81
N LYS A 300 60.35 40.02 10.44
CA LYS A 300 59.03 40.14 11.10
C LYS A 300 57.88 39.98 10.13
N THR A 301 57.91 40.66 8.98
CA THR A 301 56.86 40.57 7.96
C THR A 301 56.80 39.19 7.33
N GLN A 302 57.95 38.56 7.08
CA GLN A 302 58.02 37.17 6.62
C GLN A 302 57.46 36.19 7.66
N ALA A 303 57.82 36.35 8.94
CA ALA A 303 57.28 35.53 10.03
C ALA A 303 55.77 35.71 10.18
N ARG A 304 55.27 36.96 10.17
CA ARG A 304 53.83 37.27 10.18
C ARG A 304 53.12 36.60 8.99
N GLY A 305 53.69 36.69 7.79
CA GLY A 305 53.16 36.03 6.59
C GLY A 305 53.12 34.50 6.71
N ALA A 306 54.18 33.88 7.25
CA ALA A 306 54.23 32.44 7.49
C ALA A 306 53.17 31.99 8.51
N TRP A 307 52.99 32.73 9.60
CA TRP A 307 51.96 32.45 10.60
C TRP A 307 50.54 32.62 10.05
N LEU A 308 50.29 33.67 9.26
CA LEU A 308 49.00 33.86 8.58
C LEU A 308 48.71 32.72 7.61
N ASN A 309 49.70 32.30 6.82
CA ASN A 309 49.55 31.16 5.92
C ASN A 309 49.27 29.86 6.69
N TYR A 310 49.93 29.65 7.84
CA TYR A 310 49.65 28.52 8.71
C TYR A 310 48.20 28.54 9.22
N VAL A 311 47.72 29.68 9.74
CA VAL A 311 46.32 29.84 10.18
C VAL A 311 45.33 29.61 9.03
N LEU A 312 45.60 30.17 7.85
CA LEU A 312 44.72 30.01 6.70
C LEU A 312 44.68 28.56 6.22
N SER A 313 45.84 27.91 6.08
CA SER A 313 45.93 26.50 5.66
C SER A 313 45.27 25.54 6.65
N THR A 314 45.40 25.80 7.96
CA THR A 314 44.74 24.98 9.00
C THR A 314 43.22 25.15 8.98
N LEU A 315 42.70 26.38 8.84
CA LEU A 315 41.27 26.64 8.68
C LEU A 315 40.70 26.01 7.40
N GLN A 316 41.41 26.10 6.27
CA GLN A 316 41.01 25.44 5.03
C GLN A 316 40.99 23.92 5.17
N TYR A 317 42.00 23.34 5.83
CA TYR A 317 42.04 21.91 6.10
C TYR A 317 40.88 21.44 6.99
N MET A 318 40.59 22.17 8.08
CA MET A 318 39.46 21.88 8.96
C MET A 318 38.13 21.97 8.19
N SER A 319 37.95 23.01 7.36
CA SER A 319 36.75 23.20 6.54
C SER A 319 36.54 22.06 5.52
N LYS A 320 37.57 21.72 4.74
CA LYS A 320 37.49 20.63 3.75
C LYS A 320 37.20 19.27 4.40
N ARG A 321 37.80 19.03 5.57
CA ARG A 321 37.52 17.80 6.32
C ARG A 321 36.08 17.77 6.85
N LEU A 322 35.58 18.88 7.39
CA LEU A 322 34.18 18.99 7.83
C LEU A 322 33.21 18.75 6.65
N GLU A 323 33.50 19.29 5.48
CA GLU A 323 32.72 19.05 4.27
C GLU A 323 32.68 17.56 3.90
N THR A 324 33.83 16.89 3.94
CA THR A 324 33.93 15.43 3.66
C THR A 324 33.16 14.59 4.68
N ILE A 325 33.22 14.96 5.96
CA ILE A 325 32.46 14.28 7.01
C ILE A 325 30.95 14.53 6.81
N ASN A 326 30.56 15.73 6.43
CA ASN A 326 29.17 16.10 6.18
C ASN A 326 28.59 15.34 4.97
N THR A 327 29.34 15.20 3.88
CA THR A 327 28.91 14.40 2.73
C THR A 327 28.75 12.93 3.10
N ASN A 328 29.67 12.38 3.90
CA ASN A 328 29.57 10.99 4.37
C ASN A 328 28.38 10.79 5.31
N ALA A 329 28.10 11.75 6.19
CA ALA A 329 26.94 11.73 7.07
C ALA A 329 25.62 11.77 6.28
N ALA A 330 25.53 12.66 5.28
CA ALA A 330 24.35 12.76 4.41
C ALA A 330 24.09 11.45 3.64
N ASN A 331 25.13 10.86 3.06
CA ASN A 331 25.04 9.57 2.37
C ASN A 331 24.58 8.45 3.32
N GLY A 332 25.12 8.42 4.55
CA GLY A 332 24.70 7.45 5.56
C GLY A 332 23.23 7.60 5.98
N ASP A 333 22.74 8.83 6.14
CA ASP A 333 21.33 9.10 6.46
C ASP A 333 20.40 8.75 5.28
N GLU A 334 20.83 8.98 4.04
CA GLU A 334 20.09 8.55 2.84
C GLU A 334 20.00 7.03 2.73
N LEU A 335 21.10 6.31 2.97
CA LEU A 335 21.12 4.85 3.01
C LEU A 335 20.20 4.32 4.11
N HIS A 336 20.26 4.90 5.31
CA HIS A 336 19.37 4.53 6.40
C HIS A 336 17.89 4.73 6.04
N ARG A 337 17.55 5.86 5.42
CA ARG A 337 16.18 6.14 4.98
C ARG A 337 15.71 5.16 3.90
N ALA A 338 16.58 4.85 2.94
CA ALA A 338 16.29 3.85 1.91
C ALA A 338 16.08 2.47 2.52
N LEU A 339 16.90 2.08 3.50
CA LEU A 339 16.78 0.81 4.19
C LEU A 339 15.49 0.70 5.00
N VAL A 340 15.07 1.77 5.69
CA VAL A 340 13.77 1.83 6.39
C VAL A 340 12.60 1.72 5.41
N HIS A 341 12.69 2.35 4.24
CA HIS A 341 11.64 2.21 3.23
C HIS A 341 11.58 0.79 2.65
N VAL A 342 12.75 0.16 2.41
CA VAL A 342 12.83 -1.24 1.96
C VAL A 342 12.32 -2.19 3.04
N SER A 343 12.63 -1.96 4.32
CA SER A 343 12.13 -2.77 5.43
C SER A 343 10.61 -2.69 5.58
N GLU A 344 10.05 -1.49 5.46
CA GLU A 344 8.60 -1.28 5.48
C GLU A 344 7.93 -1.95 4.26
N ALA A 345 8.51 -1.83 3.07
CA ALA A 345 7.98 -2.48 1.87
C ALA A 345 8.09 -4.02 1.95
N ALA A 346 9.18 -4.54 2.52
CA ALA A 346 9.40 -5.96 2.75
C ALA A 346 8.36 -6.50 3.75
N SER A 347 8.21 -5.88 4.91
CA SER A 347 7.24 -6.31 5.93
C SER A 347 5.79 -6.32 5.44
N LYS A 348 5.40 -5.42 4.52
CA LYS A 348 4.06 -5.43 3.88
C LYS A 348 3.85 -6.58 2.89
N ARG A 349 4.93 -7.04 2.23
CA ARG A 349 4.89 -8.07 1.18
C ARG A 349 5.22 -9.47 1.67
N MET A 350 5.90 -9.57 2.81
CA MET A 350 6.18 -10.83 3.44
C MET A 350 4.89 -11.40 4.03
N PRO A 351 4.60 -12.69 3.80
CA PRO A 351 3.45 -13.32 4.44
C PRO A 351 3.62 -13.21 5.95
N THR A 352 2.60 -12.69 6.64
CA THR A 352 2.55 -12.76 8.10
C THR A 352 2.52 -14.23 8.46
N THR A 353 3.63 -14.76 8.95
CA THR A 353 3.70 -16.08 9.56
C THR A 353 2.88 -16.04 10.85
N SER A 354 1.56 -16.10 10.73
CA SER A 354 0.68 -16.39 11.86
C SER A 354 0.92 -17.84 12.27
N GLY A 355 1.71 -17.99 13.32
CA GLY A 355 1.67 -19.07 14.30
C GLY A 355 1.50 -20.49 13.77
N VAL A 356 2.63 -21.17 13.55
CA VAL A 356 2.76 -22.54 14.03
C VAL A 356 4.03 -22.58 14.86
N ASP A 357 3.85 -22.88 16.15
CA ASP A 357 4.92 -23.01 17.13
C ASP A 357 6.06 -23.87 16.60
N LEU A 358 7.20 -23.23 16.40
CA LEU A 358 8.48 -23.90 16.18
C LEU A 358 8.88 -24.55 17.50
N THR A 359 8.60 -25.85 17.62
CA THR A 359 9.28 -26.68 18.62
C THR A 359 10.74 -26.94 18.17
N PRO A 360 11.70 -26.99 19.11
CA PRO A 360 13.10 -26.81 18.79
C PRO A 360 13.81 -28.12 18.41
N THR A 361 14.90 -27.95 17.66
CA THR A 361 16.07 -28.83 17.52
C THR A 361 15.94 -30.14 16.74
N LYS A 362 16.66 -30.19 15.61
CA LYS A 362 17.87 -31.01 15.53
C LYS A 362 18.85 -30.42 14.51
N ARG A 363 19.97 -29.90 15.03
CA ARG A 363 21.21 -29.71 14.28
C ARG A 363 21.51 -30.99 13.52
N ARG A 364 21.60 -30.93 12.19
CA ARG A 364 22.26 -31.96 11.40
C ARG A 364 23.36 -31.32 10.57
N ALA A 365 24.57 -31.68 10.99
CA ALA A 365 25.86 -31.65 10.34
C ALA A 365 25.94 -31.06 8.93
N SER A 366 26.81 -30.06 8.83
CA SER A 366 27.66 -29.74 7.70
C SER A 366 28.02 -30.96 6.83
N GLY A 367 27.61 -30.92 5.57
CA GLY A 367 28.09 -31.71 4.43
C GLY A 367 28.16 -30.81 3.20
N PRO A 368 29.14 -31.01 2.30
CA PRO A 368 29.72 -29.94 1.50
C PRO A 368 28.77 -29.46 0.40
N LEU A 369 28.76 -28.13 0.22
CA LEU A 369 28.16 -27.43 -0.91
C LEU A 369 28.64 -28.07 -2.22
N SER A 370 27.73 -28.83 -2.85
CA SER A 370 27.85 -29.19 -4.26
C SER A 370 27.72 -27.89 -5.06
N ALA A 371 28.87 -27.40 -5.51
CA ALA A 371 29.00 -26.28 -6.41
C ALA A 371 28.29 -26.59 -7.74
N PHE A 372 27.10 -26.03 -7.92
CA PHE A 372 26.47 -25.89 -9.22
C PHE A 372 25.96 -24.47 -9.44
N THR A 373 26.91 -23.56 -9.61
CA THR A 373 26.81 -22.50 -10.61
C THR A 373 28.21 -22.28 -11.17
N PRO A 374 28.49 -22.55 -12.46
CA PRO A 374 29.69 -22.01 -13.06
C PRO A 374 29.51 -20.49 -13.10
N MET A 375 30.30 -19.76 -12.31
CA MET A 375 30.64 -18.39 -12.63
C MET A 375 31.32 -18.43 -14.00
N ILE A 376 30.53 -18.29 -15.06
CA ILE A 376 31.05 -17.91 -16.37
C ILE A 376 31.56 -16.49 -16.16
N LYS A 377 32.88 -16.36 -16.00
CA LYS A 377 33.59 -15.10 -16.24
C LYS A 377 33.38 -14.76 -17.71
N LEU A 378 32.26 -14.11 -18.02
CA LEU A 378 32.08 -13.42 -19.28
C LEU A 378 33.12 -12.30 -19.29
N LYS A 379 34.23 -12.55 -19.99
CA LYS A 379 35.06 -11.47 -20.51
C LYS A 379 34.11 -10.49 -21.20
N PRO A 380 34.19 -9.18 -20.94
CA PRO A 380 33.47 -8.23 -21.77
C PRO A 380 34.07 -8.34 -23.18
N THR A 381 33.38 -9.03 -24.08
CA THR A 381 33.53 -8.76 -25.51
C THR A 381 33.17 -7.30 -25.68
N LYS A 382 34.08 -6.52 -26.27
CA LYS A 382 33.91 -5.09 -26.52
C LYS A 382 32.57 -4.84 -27.22
N GLY A 383 31.54 -4.53 -26.45
CA GLY A 383 30.31 -3.93 -26.94
C GLY A 383 30.45 -2.42 -26.95
N LEU A 384 29.55 -1.74 -27.67
CA LEU A 384 29.49 -0.29 -27.78
C LEU A 384 29.70 0.43 -26.44
N ASP A 385 30.54 1.47 -26.44
CA ASP A 385 30.84 2.29 -25.28
C ASP A 385 29.65 3.20 -24.95
N LEU A 386 28.63 2.62 -24.30
CA LEU A 386 27.43 3.34 -23.85
C LEU A 386 27.62 3.89 -22.43
N PRO A 387 27.03 5.05 -22.09
CA PRO A 387 27.00 5.56 -20.71
C PRO A 387 26.47 4.52 -19.72
N VAL A 388 27.08 4.43 -18.54
CA VAL A 388 26.77 3.43 -17.49
C VAL A 388 25.28 3.41 -17.12
N ALA A 389 24.63 4.58 -17.07
CA ALA A 389 23.19 4.68 -16.79
C ALA A 389 22.30 4.00 -17.85
N LEU A 390 22.71 4.03 -19.13
CA LEU A 390 21.98 3.34 -20.21
C LEU A 390 22.26 1.83 -20.19
N GLN A 391 23.48 1.41 -19.83
CA GLN A 391 23.79 0.00 -19.65
C GLN A 391 22.97 -0.62 -18.52
N ASP A 392 22.83 0.07 -17.39
CA ASP A 392 22.00 -0.40 -16.27
C ASP A 392 20.50 -0.41 -16.64
N ALA A 393 20.00 0.60 -17.34
CA ALA A 393 18.61 0.61 -17.82
C ALA A 393 18.31 -0.56 -18.79
N LEU A 394 19.24 -0.89 -19.68
CA LEU A 394 19.11 -2.04 -20.60
C LEU A 394 19.17 -3.38 -19.86
N ARG A 395 20.00 -3.48 -18.80
CA ARG A 395 20.03 -4.66 -17.92
C ARG A 395 18.74 -4.83 -17.14
N HIS A 396 18.20 -3.77 -16.57
CA HIS A 396 16.91 -3.78 -15.85
C HIS A 396 15.75 -4.15 -16.77
N THR A 397 15.83 -3.76 -18.04
CA THR A 397 14.84 -4.12 -19.05
C THR A 397 15.12 -5.46 -19.73
N GLY A 398 16.19 -6.19 -19.37
CA GLY A 398 16.52 -7.52 -19.92
C GLY A 398 16.91 -7.51 -21.40
N VAL A 399 17.33 -6.37 -21.95
CA VAL A 399 17.73 -6.23 -23.36
C VAL A 399 19.24 -6.42 -23.48
N SER A 400 19.68 -7.34 -24.35
CA SER A 400 21.11 -7.59 -24.60
C SER A 400 21.74 -6.43 -25.38
N PHE A 401 22.81 -5.86 -24.83
CA PHE A 401 23.56 -4.75 -25.43
C PHE A 401 24.86 -5.18 -26.16
N ASN A 402 25.04 -6.48 -26.40
CA ASN A 402 26.21 -7.05 -27.10
C ASN A 402 26.11 -6.87 -28.63
N GLN A 403 25.88 -5.65 -29.11
CA GLN A 403 25.65 -5.37 -30.53
C GLN A 403 26.76 -4.49 -31.10
N ASP A 404 27.10 -4.71 -32.37
CA ASP A 404 28.26 -4.08 -33.02
C ASP A 404 27.98 -2.63 -33.49
N SER A 405 26.70 -2.23 -33.62
CA SER A 405 26.29 -0.87 -34.01
C SER A 405 25.08 -0.35 -33.21
N ILE A 406 24.99 0.99 -33.08
CA ILE A 406 23.87 1.68 -32.39
C ILE A 406 22.54 1.44 -33.12
N GLU A 407 22.58 1.35 -34.45
CA GLU A 407 21.42 1.08 -35.30
C GLU A 407 20.84 -0.31 -35.03
N ALA A 408 21.69 -1.33 -34.88
CA ALA A 408 21.24 -2.67 -34.50
C ALA A 408 20.58 -2.68 -33.11
N LEU A 409 21.16 -1.93 -32.16
CA LEU A 409 20.61 -1.83 -30.80
C LEU A 409 19.23 -1.18 -30.82
N GLN A 410 19.05 -0.15 -31.64
CA GLN A 410 17.76 0.52 -31.83
C GLN A 410 16.72 -0.42 -32.44
N ASP A 411 17.07 -1.20 -33.46
CA ASP A 411 16.17 -2.18 -34.07
C ASP A 411 15.78 -3.30 -33.10
N SER A 412 16.74 -3.77 -32.30
CA SER A 412 16.50 -4.75 -31.23
C SER A 412 15.57 -4.19 -30.15
N LEU A 413 15.70 -2.91 -29.80
CA LEU A 413 14.87 -2.27 -28.79
C LEU A 413 13.44 -2.08 -29.32
N MET A 414 13.29 -1.69 -30.59
CA MET A 414 11.97 -1.65 -31.26
C MET A 414 11.32 -3.03 -31.32
N HIS A 415 12.08 -4.09 -31.64
CA HIS A 415 11.55 -5.45 -31.67
C HIS A 415 11.08 -5.91 -30.28
N VAL A 416 11.89 -5.69 -29.25
CA VAL A 416 11.53 -6.04 -27.86
C VAL A 416 10.31 -5.24 -27.38
N GLN A 417 10.22 -3.96 -27.74
CA GLN A 417 9.07 -3.13 -27.41
C GLN A 417 7.78 -3.66 -28.07
N LEU A 418 7.86 -4.05 -29.34
CA LEU A 418 6.71 -4.59 -30.09
C LEU A 418 6.30 -5.98 -29.56
N GLU A 419 7.28 -6.84 -29.27
CA GLU A 419 7.02 -8.16 -28.67
C GLU A 419 6.37 -8.04 -27.29
N ARG A 420 6.85 -7.12 -26.44
CA ARG A 420 6.27 -6.88 -25.11
C ARG A 420 4.89 -6.25 -25.14
N SER A 421 4.64 -5.31 -26.05
CA SER A 421 3.30 -4.73 -26.18
C SER A 421 2.30 -5.77 -26.67
N ARG A 422 2.73 -6.64 -27.61
CA ARG A 422 1.93 -7.78 -28.07
C ARG A 422 1.66 -8.79 -26.96
N THR A 423 2.69 -9.22 -26.21
CA THR A 423 2.48 -10.19 -25.12
C THR A 423 1.61 -9.62 -24.01
N LEU A 424 1.72 -8.32 -23.71
CA LEU A 424 0.81 -7.64 -22.78
C LEU A 424 -0.64 -7.65 -23.30
N GLN A 425 -0.85 -7.36 -24.58
CA GLN A 425 -2.19 -7.41 -25.19
C GLN A 425 -2.78 -8.83 -25.17
N GLU A 426 -1.98 -9.84 -25.50
CA GLU A 426 -2.37 -11.26 -25.44
C GLU A 426 -2.69 -11.68 -24.00
N HIS A 427 -1.89 -11.26 -23.02
CA HIS A 427 -2.15 -11.53 -21.60
C HIS A 427 -3.44 -10.86 -21.11
N CYS A 428 -3.67 -9.59 -21.46
CA CYS A 428 -4.91 -8.89 -21.14
C CYS A 428 -6.13 -9.58 -21.77
N ALA A 429 -6.05 -9.94 -23.05
CA ALA A 429 -7.13 -10.66 -23.73
C ALA A 429 -7.41 -12.01 -23.08
N SER A 430 -6.37 -12.81 -22.81
CA SER A 430 -6.49 -14.13 -22.18
C SER A 430 -7.03 -14.06 -20.75
N SER A 431 -6.65 -13.04 -19.98
CA SER A 431 -7.16 -12.82 -18.63
C SER A 431 -8.64 -12.41 -18.66
N LEU A 432 -9.05 -11.55 -19.60
CA LEU A 432 -10.45 -11.14 -19.75
C LEU A 432 -11.35 -12.30 -20.17
N THR A 433 -10.93 -13.14 -21.12
CA THR A 433 -11.72 -14.30 -21.55
C THR A 433 -11.81 -15.34 -20.42
N SER A 434 -10.70 -15.63 -19.74
CA SER A 434 -10.67 -16.60 -18.63
C SER A 434 -11.57 -16.17 -17.45
N THR A 435 -11.62 -14.89 -17.12
CA THR A 435 -12.52 -14.39 -16.07
C THR A 435 -13.98 -14.41 -16.51
N HIS A 436 -14.27 -14.06 -17.76
CA HIS A 436 -15.61 -14.10 -18.32
C HIS A 436 -16.17 -15.53 -18.35
N ASP A 437 -15.38 -16.51 -18.83
CA ASP A 437 -15.79 -17.91 -18.92
C ASP A 437 -16.10 -18.50 -17.54
N LYS A 438 -15.26 -18.21 -16.55
CA LYS A 438 -15.48 -18.65 -15.15
C LYS A 438 -16.73 -18.02 -14.56
N LEU A 439 -17.01 -16.75 -14.88
CA LEU A 439 -18.22 -16.07 -14.40
C LEU A 439 -19.48 -16.66 -15.04
N ALA A 440 -19.46 -16.89 -16.36
CA ALA A 440 -20.56 -17.48 -17.11
C ALA A 440 -20.87 -18.91 -16.64
N GLU A 441 -19.85 -19.73 -16.37
CA GLU A 441 -20.02 -21.08 -15.83
C GLU A 441 -20.70 -21.03 -14.45
N ARG A 442 -20.27 -20.10 -13.59
CA ARG A 442 -20.84 -19.94 -12.24
C ARG A 442 -22.28 -19.44 -12.27
N SER A 443 -22.60 -18.47 -13.13
CA SER A 443 -23.97 -17.95 -13.26
C SER A 443 -24.91 -18.99 -13.84
N SER A 444 -24.50 -19.69 -14.90
CA SER A 444 -25.31 -20.75 -15.52
C SER A 444 -25.62 -21.88 -14.54
N LYS A 445 -24.64 -22.27 -13.71
CA LYS A 445 -24.85 -23.26 -12.66
C LYS A 445 -25.82 -22.78 -11.59
N ALA A 446 -25.68 -21.54 -11.13
CA ALA A 446 -26.60 -20.96 -10.15
C ALA A 446 -28.06 -20.94 -10.68
N ASP A 447 -28.26 -20.56 -11.95
CA ASP A 447 -29.58 -20.55 -12.58
C ASP A 447 -30.19 -21.95 -12.72
N ALA A 448 -29.35 -22.97 -12.95
CA ALA A 448 -29.79 -24.36 -12.99
C ALA A 448 -30.22 -24.85 -11.59
N ASP A 449 -29.42 -24.55 -10.57
CA ASP A 449 -29.68 -24.93 -9.18
C ASP A 449 -30.98 -24.27 -8.66
N VAL A 450 -31.19 -22.98 -8.94
CA VAL A 450 -32.44 -22.26 -8.59
C VAL A 450 -33.66 -22.90 -9.23
N ARG A 451 -33.58 -23.28 -10.51
CA ARG A 451 -34.69 -23.96 -11.22
C ARG A 451 -35.01 -25.33 -10.61
N ILE A 452 -34.00 -26.08 -10.17
CA ILE A 452 -34.18 -27.36 -9.49
C ILE A 452 -34.90 -27.17 -8.15
N ILE A 453 -34.49 -26.16 -7.37
CA ILE A 453 -35.10 -25.85 -6.07
C ILE A 453 -36.57 -25.45 -6.26
N LEU A 454 -36.88 -24.55 -7.20
CA LEU A 454 -38.26 -24.13 -7.47
C LEU A 454 -39.11 -25.33 -7.93
N LYS A 455 -38.60 -26.17 -8.82
CA LYS A 455 -39.31 -27.37 -9.29
C LYS A 455 -39.62 -28.36 -8.16
N ALA A 456 -38.71 -28.50 -7.20
CA ALA A 456 -38.94 -29.34 -6.02
C ALA A 456 -39.99 -28.72 -5.07
N LEU A 457 -39.95 -27.40 -4.89
CA LEU A 457 -40.88 -26.66 -4.03
C LEU A 457 -42.34 -26.76 -4.53
N TYR A 458 -42.55 -26.65 -5.84
CA TYR A 458 -43.88 -26.69 -6.45
C TYR A 458 -44.39 -28.09 -6.81
N LYS A 459 -43.66 -29.16 -6.48
CA LYS A 459 -44.02 -30.54 -6.88
C LYS A 459 -45.28 -31.07 -6.18
N HIS A 460 -45.66 -30.50 -5.03
CA HIS A 460 -46.68 -31.06 -4.15
C HIS A 460 -47.84 -30.09 -3.82
N THR A 461 -47.97 -28.98 -4.54
CA THR A 461 -49.09 -28.05 -4.37
C THR A 461 -50.15 -28.28 -5.45
N PRO A 462 -51.43 -28.52 -5.09
CA PRO A 462 -52.48 -28.87 -6.06
C PRO A 462 -52.87 -27.71 -6.98
N PHE A 463 -52.63 -26.45 -6.59
CA PHE A 463 -53.15 -25.27 -7.33
C PHE A 463 -52.10 -24.16 -7.54
N GLN A 464 -50.82 -24.49 -7.70
CA GLN A 464 -49.72 -23.54 -8.00
C GLN A 464 -49.51 -22.33 -7.05
N GLU A 465 -50.21 -22.24 -5.93
CA GLU A 465 -49.91 -21.25 -4.87
C GLU A 465 -49.37 -21.92 -3.59
N VAL A 466 -48.48 -21.21 -2.90
CA VAL A 466 -47.89 -21.62 -1.62
C VAL A 466 -48.58 -20.86 -0.51
N ASN A 467 -49.63 -21.44 0.06
CA ASN A 467 -50.15 -20.96 1.36
C ASN A 467 -49.27 -21.57 2.46
N LEU A 468 -48.37 -20.75 3.01
CA LEU A 468 -47.46 -21.13 4.11
C LEU A 468 -48.18 -21.32 5.46
N THR A 469 -49.47 -21.02 5.52
CA THR A 469 -50.30 -21.19 6.71
C THR A 469 -51.09 -22.48 6.62
N ASN A 470 -51.07 -23.26 7.70
CA ASN A 470 -51.92 -24.44 7.83
C ASN A 470 -53.37 -23.97 7.91
N GLN A 471 -54.21 -24.34 6.95
CA GLN A 471 -55.61 -23.93 6.85
C GLN A 471 -56.39 -24.20 8.13
N LYS A 472 -56.08 -25.30 8.84
CA LYS A 472 -56.65 -25.60 10.16
C LYS A 472 -56.26 -24.59 11.23
N LEU A 473 -55.03 -24.07 11.19
CA LEU A 473 -54.55 -23.08 12.16
C LEU A 473 -55.24 -21.74 11.90
N ASP A 474 -55.46 -21.39 10.64
CA ASP A 474 -56.13 -20.16 10.23
C ASP A 474 -57.63 -20.17 10.59
N GLU A 475 -58.30 -21.31 10.41
CA GLU A 475 -59.66 -21.54 10.90
C GLU A 475 -59.75 -21.44 12.43
N LEU A 476 -58.76 -21.98 13.14
CA LEU A 476 -58.69 -21.94 14.61
C LEU A 476 -58.45 -20.50 15.09
N LEU A 477 -57.59 -19.74 14.42
CA LEU A 477 -57.34 -18.32 14.71
C LEU A 477 -58.60 -17.49 14.49
N LYS A 478 -59.30 -17.69 13.37
CA LYS A 478 -60.60 -17.06 13.07
C LYS A 478 -61.69 -17.46 14.07
N SER A 479 -61.64 -18.68 14.63
CA SER A 479 -62.58 -19.10 15.68
C SER A 479 -62.27 -18.40 17.01
N MET A 480 -61.00 -18.29 17.37
CA MET A 480 -60.56 -17.62 18.59
C MET A 480 -60.82 -16.11 18.53
N GLU A 481 -60.63 -15.48 17.37
CA GLU A 481 -60.93 -14.06 17.15
C GLU A 481 -62.43 -13.78 17.33
N ARG A 482 -63.30 -14.62 16.77
CA ARG A 482 -64.76 -14.54 17.00
C ARG A 482 -65.14 -14.75 18.46
N ASP A 483 -64.48 -15.67 19.16
CA ASP A 483 -64.70 -15.88 20.60
C ASP A 483 -64.26 -14.67 21.42
N ILE A 484 -63.14 -14.03 21.08
CA ILE A 484 -62.67 -12.80 21.73
C ILE A 484 -63.66 -11.67 21.47
N GLU A 485 -64.11 -11.46 20.24
CA GLU A 485 -65.12 -10.44 19.90
C GLU A 485 -66.46 -10.68 20.60
N ALA A 486 -66.84 -11.95 20.79
CA ALA A 486 -68.04 -12.30 21.55
C ALA A 486 -67.85 -11.96 23.04
N LYS A 487 -66.68 -12.25 23.61
CA LYS A 487 -66.36 -11.91 25.00
C LYS A 487 -66.19 -10.41 25.23
N ASP A 488 -65.66 -9.69 24.25
CA ASP A 488 -65.52 -8.23 24.29
C ASP A 488 -66.90 -7.56 24.22
N ARG A 489 -67.81 -8.10 23.39
CA ARG A 489 -69.23 -7.69 23.41
C ARG A 489 -69.93 -8.01 24.72
N GLU A 490 -69.72 -9.20 25.30
CA GLU A 490 -70.26 -9.53 26.63
C GLU A 490 -69.71 -8.60 27.72
N LEU A 491 -68.42 -8.21 27.64
CA LEU A 491 -67.81 -7.24 28.55
C LEU A 491 -68.40 -5.84 28.37
N LEU A 492 -68.57 -5.39 27.12
CA LEU A 492 -69.21 -4.10 26.81
C LEU A 492 -70.68 -4.08 27.27
N GLU A 493 -71.41 -5.19 27.17
CA GLU A 493 -72.76 -5.33 27.73
C GLU A 493 -72.76 -5.33 29.26
N ALA A 494 -71.78 -5.99 29.89
CA ALA A 494 -71.61 -6.00 31.35
C ALA A 494 -71.19 -4.63 31.92
N GLU A 495 -70.40 -3.86 31.16
CA GLU A 495 -69.92 -2.52 31.55
C GLU A 495 -70.96 -1.43 31.23
N GLY A 496 -71.74 -1.59 30.16
CA GLY A 496 -72.91 -0.76 29.84
C GLY A 496 -74.11 -1.00 30.77
N SER A 497 -74.17 -2.18 31.39
CA SER A 497 -75.09 -2.48 32.49
C SER A 497 -74.56 -1.89 33.79
N GLN A 498 -74.65 -0.55 33.92
CA GLN A 498 -74.56 0.09 35.24
C GLN A 498 -75.48 -0.67 36.20
N LEU A 499 -74.88 -1.34 37.20
CA LEU A 499 -75.54 -2.21 38.18
C LEU A 499 -76.74 -1.51 38.82
N SER A 500 -77.89 -1.64 38.15
CA SER A 500 -79.16 -1.12 38.60
C SER A 500 -79.60 -1.97 39.78
N LEU A 501 -79.95 -1.32 40.89
CA LEU A 501 -80.55 -1.94 42.09
C LEU A 501 -81.82 -2.78 41.79
N GLY A 502 -82.32 -2.74 40.55
CA GLY A 502 -83.41 -3.57 40.05
C GLY A 502 -83.03 -4.98 39.55
N ASP A 503 -81.74 -5.28 39.35
CA ASP A 503 -81.31 -6.52 38.69
C ASP A 503 -81.42 -7.75 39.62
N PRO A 504 -81.96 -8.90 39.16
CA PRO A 504 -82.35 -10.01 40.03
C PRO A 504 -81.15 -10.69 40.71
N LYS A 505 -79.95 -10.60 40.11
CA LYS A 505 -78.70 -11.10 40.72
C LYS A 505 -78.21 -10.21 41.86
N VAL A 506 -78.38 -8.88 41.76
CA VAL A 506 -78.07 -7.91 42.83
C VAL A 506 -79.08 -8.04 43.97
N ARG A 507 -80.37 -8.27 43.69
CA ARG A 507 -81.37 -8.58 44.73
C ARG A 507 -81.10 -9.91 45.44
N ALA A 508 -80.67 -10.94 44.72
CA ALA A 508 -80.30 -12.22 45.33
C ALA A 508 -79.07 -12.08 46.24
N PHE A 509 -78.11 -11.22 45.89
CA PHE A 509 -76.96 -10.90 46.72
C PHE A 509 -77.33 -10.07 47.97
N ILE A 510 -78.14 -9.01 47.82
CA ILE A 510 -78.64 -8.20 48.94
C ILE A 510 -79.56 -9.02 49.85
N ALA A 511 -80.38 -9.94 49.33
CA ALA A 511 -81.21 -10.81 50.16
C ALA A 511 -80.38 -11.84 50.95
N LYS A 512 -79.20 -12.22 50.45
CA LYS A 512 -78.31 -13.21 51.07
C LYS A 512 -77.32 -12.61 52.07
N TYR A 513 -76.96 -11.32 51.92
CA TYR A 513 -75.93 -10.65 52.73
C TYR A 513 -76.33 -9.25 53.26
N GLY A 514 -77.55 -8.79 52.99
CA GLY A 514 -78.07 -7.48 53.37
C GLY A 514 -79.07 -7.54 54.52
N LYS A 515 -78.62 -8.04 55.68
CA LYS A 515 -79.09 -7.66 57.02
C LYS A 515 -78.06 -8.04 58.06
#